data_AF-B7FUL6-F1
#
_entry.id   AF-B7FUL6-F1
#
_cell.length_a   1.000
_cell.length_b   1.000
_cell.length_c   1.000
_cell.angle_alpha   90.00
_cell.angle_beta   90.00
_cell.angle_gamma   90.00
#
_symmetry.space_group_name_H-M   'P 1'
#
loop_
_entity.id
_entity.type
_entity.pdbx_description
1 polymer ?
#
loop_
_entity_poly.entity_id
_entity_poly.type
_entity_poly.pdbx_seq_one_letter_code
_entity_poly.pdbx_strand_id
1 'polypeptide(L)'
;MKRLFGRTKKLGAEQEQPTPLAGSGVVGTTRPRRDRQQSLLKEPEQGSMVACLEHKSQRGDVEPSSSYSLMKSNKSDNMPSAVNDVEAGAGGNEVTSKIPASNGLSDIFHRLRFSATSFTNATKDKVAASGTVANETVAPMQGPTSKQPTYEGFQGKMRYLATVVCGGWFVYVLLFAIMATGLAYGALNDGNFLDFVDWDKNINVAFVGNSYFFLNDIPRLVETIADGHVYQNSVLHSGGSLGGLLVTGNGMYPRWQTNEAILDSSYKNSYGNSMTLYDYGLCTVQQMLNGSDSNVTYLNQNYQNYLTYTTNQLSQNKVKWDYVVLVDQTKRMAIESAREDTTYALANFYAPLLKKTGAVPVVVDTHAFWSSNTNMTGLGDIPNFQKMIYNGVRDYVSVLSKHLPRKQTPIVAPIGIAYLTIYDEKPELYQQLFMDDGVHASFYGSYLLSIVIYTTVFGHLPSDQVSIPERIENLFANSRKLVYGESTAAFPSYDEAYYLRNVARRVVLGHHRPKSFQ
;
A
#
# COMPACT_ATOMS: atom_id res chain seq x y z
N MET A 1 -41.97 -4.83 -16.52
CA MET A 1 -42.41 -4.18 -17.78
C MET A 1 -42.02 -5.08 -18.95
N LYS A 2 -42.99 -5.39 -19.82
CA LYS A 2 -42.83 -6.23 -21.03
C LYS A 2 -42.57 -5.32 -22.25
N ARG A 3 -41.80 -5.86 -23.20
CA ARG A 3 -41.71 -5.56 -24.66
C ARG A 3 -40.51 -4.73 -25.14
N LEU A 4 -40.10 -5.12 -26.36
CA LEU A 4 -39.09 -4.59 -27.29
C LEU A 4 -37.71 -5.20 -27.02
N PHE A 5 -37.11 -6.02 -27.89
CA PHE A 5 -37.07 -6.04 -29.35
C PHE A 5 -36.94 -7.46 -29.91
N GLY A 6 -37.51 -7.68 -31.09
CA GLY A 6 -37.16 -8.77 -31.99
C GLY A 6 -36.44 -8.24 -33.22
N ARG A 7 -35.44 -8.98 -33.72
CA ARG A 7 -35.19 -9.25 -35.15
C ARG A 7 -34.01 -10.21 -35.28
N THR A 8 -34.33 -11.46 -35.53
CA THR A 8 -33.43 -12.51 -36.01
C THR A 8 -33.22 -12.35 -37.51
N LYS A 9 -31.98 -12.38 -37.98
CA LYS A 9 -31.63 -12.62 -39.38
C LYS A 9 -30.84 -13.94 -39.45
N LYS A 10 -31.47 -14.91 -40.12
CA LYS A 10 -30.89 -16.17 -40.59
C LYS A 10 -30.10 -15.91 -41.88
N LEU A 11 -28.85 -16.34 -41.91
CA LEU A 11 -28.03 -16.74 -43.06
C LEU A 11 -26.99 -17.67 -42.43
N GLY A 12 -26.66 -18.87 -42.88
CA GLY A 12 -26.98 -19.69 -44.03
C GLY A 12 -25.93 -20.79 -43.94
N ALA A 13 -26.36 -22.04 -43.71
CA ALA A 13 -25.48 -23.17 -43.58
C ALA A 13 -24.99 -23.58 -44.97
N GLU A 14 -23.68 -23.75 -45.15
CA GLU A 14 -23.12 -24.43 -46.31
C GLU A 14 -22.28 -25.62 -45.82
N GLN A 15 -22.82 -26.80 -46.14
CA GLN A 15 -22.18 -28.10 -46.03
C GLN A 15 -21.29 -28.29 -47.26
N GLU A 16 -20.03 -28.63 -47.07
CA GLU A 16 -19.29 -29.43 -48.05
C GLU A 16 -18.65 -30.64 -47.35
N GLN A 17 -18.89 -31.80 -47.96
CA GLN A 17 -18.41 -33.12 -47.58
C GLN A 17 -17.44 -33.65 -48.67
N PRO A 18 -16.71 -34.75 -48.43
CA PRO A 18 -15.28 -34.89 -48.72
C PRO A 18 -14.98 -35.75 -49.95
N THR A 19 -13.72 -35.79 -50.42
CA THR A 19 -13.07 -36.95 -51.09
C THR A 19 -11.55 -36.71 -51.35
N PRO A 20 -10.72 -37.74 -51.70
CA PRO A 20 -9.57 -38.13 -50.86
C PRO A 20 -8.22 -38.33 -51.62
N LEU A 21 -7.24 -38.95 -50.94
CA LEU A 21 -5.99 -39.59 -51.43
C LEU A 21 -4.86 -38.63 -51.82
N ALA A 22 -3.56 -38.88 -51.65
CA ALA A 22 -2.68 -39.86 -51.03
C ALA A 22 -1.30 -39.13 -50.96
N GLY A 23 -0.42 -39.28 -49.97
CA GLY A 23 0.43 -40.44 -49.79
C GLY A 23 1.91 -40.01 -49.69
N SER A 24 2.64 -40.69 -48.79
CA SER A 24 4.10 -40.87 -48.71
C SER A 24 5.00 -39.70 -48.29
N GLY A 25 5.99 -40.00 -47.43
CA GLY A 25 7.21 -39.18 -47.32
C GLY A 25 7.80 -39.01 -45.93
N VAL A 26 8.26 -40.11 -45.31
CA VAL A 26 9.17 -40.09 -44.15
C VAL A 26 10.53 -39.49 -44.56
N VAL A 27 10.98 -38.41 -43.92
CA VAL A 27 12.41 -38.15 -43.65
C VAL A 27 12.54 -37.33 -42.35
N GLY A 28 13.22 -37.90 -41.37
CA GLY A 28 13.55 -37.23 -40.12
C GLY A 28 14.65 -36.18 -40.30
N THR A 29 14.54 -35.09 -39.56
CA THR A 29 15.68 -34.24 -39.22
C THR A 29 15.64 -33.89 -37.74
N THR A 30 16.66 -34.38 -37.05
CA THR A 30 17.05 -34.03 -35.70
C THR A 30 17.29 -32.53 -35.60
N ARG A 31 16.56 -31.84 -34.70
CA ARG A 31 16.87 -30.46 -34.33
C ARG A 31 17.76 -30.45 -33.08
N PRO A 32 18.84 -29.64 -33.07
CA PRO A 32 19.83 -29.67 -32.00
C PRO A 32 19.34 -28.98 -30.73
N ARG A 33 19.70 -29.59 -29.59
CA ARG A 33 19.77 -28.97 -28.27
C ARG A 33 20.50 -27.63 -28.40
N ARG A 34 19.81 -26.52 -28.08
CA ARG A 34 20.48 -25.26 -27.76
C ARG A 34 20.78 -25.27 -26.27
N ASP A 35 22.04 -25.50 -25.95
CA ASP A 35 22.61 -25.16 -24.65
C ASP A 35 22.46 -23.65 -24.47
N ARG A 36 21.57 -23.26 -23.56
CA ARG A 36 21.39 -21.86 -23.15
C ARG A 36 22.39 -21.62 -22.03
N GLN A 37 23.56 -21.06 -22.38
CA GLN A 37 24.46 -20.47 -21.41
C GLN A 37 23.68 -19.44 -20.58
N GLN A 38 23.60 -19.69 -19.26
CA GLN A 38 23.20 -18.72 -18.27
C GLN A 38 24.23 -17.60 -18.24
N SER A 39 23.95 -16.47 -18.89
CA SER A 39 24.62 -15.21 -18.57
C SER A 39 23.94 -14.62 -17.34
N LEU A 40 24.48 -14.92 -16.17
CA LEU A 40 24.27 -14.17 -14.95
C LEU A 40 24.69 -12.72 -15.20
N LEU A 41 23.73 -11.86 -15.53
CA LEU A 41 23.91 -10.42 -15.43
C LEU A 41 23.93 -10.07 -13.95
N LYS A 42 25.14 -9.99 -13.38
CA LYS A 42 25.36 -9.15 -12.19
C LYS A 42 24.95 -7.73 -12.59
N GLU A 43 23.90 -7.22 -11.97
CA GLU A 43 23.57 -5.80 -12.07
C GLU A 43 24.79 -4.97 -11.62
N PRO A 44 25.28 -4.04 -12.44
CA PRO A 44 26.30 -3.13 -11.96
C PRO A 44 25.66 -2.14 -10.98
N GLU A 45 26.04 -2.23 -9.70
CA GLU A 45 25.97 -1.12 -8.75
C GLU A 45 26.96 -0.01 -9.17
N GLN A 46 26.85 0.50 -10.39
CA GLN A 46 27.59 1.65 -10.86
C GLN A 46 26.66 2.86 -10.84
N GLY A 47 27.08 3.88 -10.10
CA GLY A 47 26.33 5.11 -9.83
C GLY A 47 25.54 5.62 -11.03
N SER A 48 24.24 5.33 -11.03
CA SER A 48 23.27 5.99 -11.88
C SER A 48 23.19 7.44 -11.43
N MET A 49 24.02 8.30 -12.03
CA MET A 49 23.88 9.75 -11.86
C MET A 49 22.45 10.14 -12.20
N VAL A 50 21.82 10.79 -11.22
CA VAL A 50 20.41 11.13 -11.18
C VAL A 50 20.09 12.08 -12.30
N ALA A 51 19.28 11.65 -13.26
CA ALA A 51 19.03 12.44 -14.46
C ALA A 51 18.21 13.73 -14.23
N CYS A 52 17.49 13.82 -13.10
CA CYS A 52 16.67 14.99 -12.74
C CYS A 52 17.25 15.86 -11.61
N LEU A 53 18.34 15.47 -10.95
CA LEU A 53 18.86 16.17 -9.77
C LEU A 53 20.38 16.08 -9.67
N GLU A 54 21.08 17.17 -9.98
CA GLU A 54 22.08 17.68 -9.04
C GLU A 54 21.39 18.73 -8.17
N HIS A 55 21.16 18.44 -6.89
CA HIS A 55 20.62 19.45 -6.00
C HIS A 55 21.68 20.54 -5.86
N LYS A 56 21.36 21.79 -6.25
CA LYS A 56 22.19 22.93 -5.81
C LYS A 56 22.16 22.91 -4.29
N SER A 57 23.21 22.41 -3.66
CA SER A 57 23.42 22.61 -2.25
C SER A 57 23.57 24.11 -2.08
N GLN A 58 22.53 24.78 -1.59
CA GLN A 58 22.68 26.11 -1.03
C GLN A 58 23.51 25.93 0.25
N ARG A 59 24.84 25.84 0.11
CA ARG A 59 25.74 26.29 1.17
C ARG A 59 25.54 27.79 1.22
N GLY A 60 24.55 28.21 2.01
CA GLY A 60 24.57 29.55 2.57
C GLY A 60 25.80 29.63 3.45
N ASP A 61 26.61 30.66 3.21
CA ASP A 61 27.66 31.09 4.12
C ASP A 61 27.02 31.46 5.46
N VAL A 62 26.91 30.46 6.34
CA VAL A 62 26.73 30.65 7.77
C VAL A 62 27.96 30.04 8.40
N GLU A 63 28.81 30.91 8.97
CA GLU A 63 29.96 30.51 9.77
C GLU A 63 29.55 29.44 10.80
N PRO A 64 30.26 28.30 10.88
CA PRO A 64 29.99 27.31 11.90
C PRO A 64 30.75 27.67 13.18
N SER A 65 30.03 28.13 14.21
CA SER A 65 30.52 28.01 15.58
C SER A 65 30.22 26.60 16.11
N SER A 66 31.29 25.86 16.42
CA SER A 66 31.39 24.69 17.33
C SER A 66 30.45 23.50 17.04
N SER A 67 30.91 22.42 16.38
CA SER A 67 31.80 21.34 16.86
C SER A 67 31.02 20.07 17.19
N TYR A 68 31.12 19.06 16.31
CA TYR A 68 31.27 17.65 16.71
C TYR A 68 32.04 16.94 15.58
N SER A 69 33.31 16.61 15.89
CA SER A 69 34.23 15.92 15.00
C SER A 69 34.09 14.41 15.23
N LEU A 70 33.75 13.67 14.19
CA LEU A 70 33.80 12.21 14.17
C LEU A 70 35.15 11.79 13.56
N MET A 71 35.98 11.18 14.40
CA MET A 71 37.29 10.62 14.07
C MET A 71 37.20 9.61 12.91
N LYS A 72 37.93 9.87 11.83
CA LYS A 72 38.44 8.85 10.92
C LYS A 72 39.91 8.62 11.26
N SER A 73 40.26 7.44 11.76
CA SER A 73 41.65 6.99 11.84
C SER A 73 42.01 6.21 10.58
N ASN A 74 42.85 6.82 9.73
CA ASN A 74 43.63 6.09 8.74
C ASN A 74 44.90 5.58 9.42
N LYS A 75 45.27 4.32 9.16
CA LYS A 75 46.65 3.84 9.28
C LYS A 75 46.98 3.06 8.01
N SER A 76 47.98 3.57 7.29
CA SER A 76 48.73 2.87 6.26
C SER A 76 50.01 2.31 6.88
N ASP A 77 50.47 1.16 6.41
CA ASP A 77 51.77 0.97 5.73
C ASP A 77 52.21 -0.51 5.73
N ASN A 78 52.62 -0.97 4.54
CA ASN A 78 53.65 -1.99 4.21
C ASN A 78 53.46 -3.43 4.74
N MET A 79 53.67 -4.54 4.03
CA MET A 79 54.49 -4.88 2.84
C MET A 79 54.10 -6.35 2.38
N PRO A 80 54.88 -7.13 1.60
CA PRO A 80 54.68 -7.45 0.18
C PRO A 80 54.26 -8.92 -0.17
N SER A 81 54.04 -9.12 -1.47
CA SER A 81 54.00 -10.33 -2.32
C SER A 81 54.39 -11.73 -1.76
N ALA A 82 53.56 -12.75 -2.04
CA ALA A 82 53.80 -13.87 -2.99
C ALA A 82 53.06 -15.19 -2.62
N VAL A 83 52.15 -15.63 -3.50
CA VAL A 83 52.07 -16.95 -4.20
C VAL A 83 52.13 -18.31 -3.43
N ASN A 84 51.14 -19.16 -3.78
CA ASN A 84 51.01 -20.64 -3.79
C ASN A 84 50.36 -21.43 -2.62
N ASP A 85 49.18 -21.99 -2.96
CA ASP A 85 48.69 -23.39 -2.93
C ASP A 85 48.96 -24.39 -1.78
N VAL A 86 47.93 -25.25 -1.60
CA VAL A 86 47.89 -26.67 -1.19
C VAL A 86 47.36 -27.02 0.22
N GLU A 87 46.22 -27.73 0.18
CA GLU A 87 45.67 -28.86 0.96
C GLU A 87 45.83 -29.03 2.49
N ALA A 88 44.67 -29.47 3.04
CA ALA A 88 44.43 -30.54 4.03
C ALA A 88 44.84 -30.38 5.49
N GLY A 89 43.96 -30.87 6.37
CA GLY A 89 44.38 -31.43 7.66
C GLY A 89 43.49 -31.07 8.85
N ALA A 90 42.79 -32.08 9.36
CA ALA A 90 42.03 -32.08 10.60
C ALA A 90 42.89 -31.82 11.86
N GLY A 91 42.25 -31.40 12.94
CA GLY A 91 42.83 -31.47 14.29
C GLY A 91 42.17 -30.51 15.27
N GLY A 92 41.35 -31.06 16.16
CA GLY A 92 40.80 -30.31 17.29
C GLY A 92 41.89 -29.87 18.27
N ASN A 93 41.60 -28.84 19.05
CA ASN A 93 41.93 -28.81 20.47
C ASN A 93 41.09 -27.78 21.20
N GLU A 94 40.51 -28.28 22.28
CA GLU A 94 39.82 -27.61 23.35
C GLU A 94 40.82 -26.74 24.12
N VAL A 95 40.58 -25.43 24.20
CA VAL A 95 41.31 -24.54 25.12
C VAL A 95 40.31 -23.65 25.83
N THR A 96 40.15 -23.95 27.11
CA THR A 96 39.53 -23.09 28.11
C THR A 96 40.35 -21.82 28.28
N SER A 97 39.73 -20.65 28.14
CA SER A 97 40.35 -19.40 28.58
C SER A 97 39.35 -18.51 29.29
N LYS A 98 39.83 -18.05 30.45
CA LYS A 98 39.14 -17.29 31.49
C LYS A 98 38.82 -15.88 30.99
N ILE A 99 37.60 -15.43 31.26
CA ILE A 99 37.17 -14.04 31.14
C ILE A 99 37.70 -13.26 32.35
N PRO A 100 38.42 -12.14 32.18
CA PRO A 100 38.57 -11.16 33.23
C PRO A 100 37.45 -10.10 33.13
N ALA A 101 36.83 -9.83 34.26
CA ALA A 101 35.95 -8.70 34.47
C ALA A 101 36.72 -7.38 34.35
N SER A 102 36.13 -6.39 33.69
CA SER A 102 36.51 -4.98 33.84
C SER A 102 35.27 -4.14 34.16
N ASN A 103 35.44 -3.36 35.21
CA ASN A 103 34.49 -2.42 35.77
C ASN A 103 34.48 -1.10 34.99
N GLY A 104 33.34 -0.41 35.04
CA GLY A 104 33.28 1.05 35.10
C GLY A 104 32.87 1.75 33.81
N LEU A 105 31.64 2.28 33.76
CA LEU A 105 31.33 3.66 34.15
C LEU A 105 29.88 3.98 33.75
N SER A 106 29.05 4.06 34.77
CA SER A 106 27.70 4.62 34.74
C SER A 106 27.80 6.15 34.73
N ASP A 107 27.12 6.81 33.80
CA ASP A 107 26.99 8.26 33.82
C ASP A 107 25.52 8.70 33.71
N ILE A 108 25.18 9.59 34.64
CA ILE A 108 24.24 10.72 34.53
C ILE A 108 22.74 10.40 34.49
N PHE A 109 22.13 10.46 35.68
CA PHE A 109 20.70 10.70 35.89
C PHE A 109 20.49 11.90 36.82
N HIS A 110 19.99 13.02 36.29
CA HIS A 110 19.26 14.10 36.97
C HIS A 110 18.80 15.09 35.88
N ARG A 111 17.64 15.74 35.86
CA ARG A 111 16.45 15.86 36.71
C ARG A 111 15.44 16.64 35.86
N LEU A 112 14.19 16.20 35.72
CA LEU A 112 13.06 17.12 35.60
C LEU A 112 11.89 16.52 36.39
N ARG A 113 11.59 17.16 37.52
CA ARG A 113 10.40 16.94 38.33
C ARG A 113 9.24 17.65 37.66
N PHE A 114 8.11 16.97 37.51
CA PHE A 114 6.80 17.61 37.64
C PHE A 114 5.91 16.78 38.56
N SER A 115 5.30 17.51 39.48
CA SER A 115 4.46 17.08 40.58
C SER A 115 3.10 16.59 40.07
N ALA A 116 2.65 15.43 40.55
CA ALA A 116 1.25 15.06 40.53
C ALA A 116 0.84 14.68 41.96
N THR A 117 0.00 15.52 42.54
CA THR A 117 -0.60 15.42 43.86
C THR A 117 -1.61 14.27 43.92
N SER A 118 -1.55 13.57 45.04
CA SER A 118 -2.45 12.50 45.47
C SER A 118 -3.83 13.03 45.87
N PHE A 119 -4.86 12.21 45.65
CA PHE A 119 -6.05 12.17 46.50
C PHE A 119 -6.34 10.71 46.82
N THR A 120 -6.00 10.31 48.04
CA THR A 120 -6.55 9.14 48.73
C THR A 120 -7.61 9.66 49.70
N ASN A 121 -8.74 8.96 49.80
CA ASN A 121 -9.57 9.05 50.98
C ASN A 121 -9.90 7.63 51.46
N ALA A 122 -9.50 7.42 52.70
CA ALA A 122 -9.71 6.22 53.49
C ALA A 122 -11.08 6.27 54.19
N THR A 123 -11.58 5.09 54.53
CA THR A 123 -12.35 4.70 55.73
C THR A 123 -12.70 3.22 55.54
N LYS A 124 -12.76 2.32 56.52
CA LYS A 124 -12.29 2.23 57.90
C LYS A 124 -12.58 0.76 58.32
N ASP A 125 -11.76 0.21 59.20
CA ASP A 125 -11.75 -1.18 59.68
C ASP A 125 -13.04 -1.72 60.33
N LYS A 126 -13.22 -3.06 60.30
CA LYS A 126 -13.56 -3.89 61.49
C LYS A 126 -13.35 -5.41 61.27
N VAL A 127 -12.20 -5.89 61.73
CA VAL A 127 -11.93 -7.01 62.67
C VAL A 127 -12.92 -8.19 62.81
N ALA A 128 -12.37 -9.38 62.46
CA ALA A 128 -12.33 -10.70 63.14
C ALA A 128 -13.49 -11.73 63.15
N ALA A 129 -13.05 -12.95 62.75
CA ALA A 129 -13.14 -14.25 63.44
C ALA A 129 -14.30 -15.22 63.14
N SER A 130 -13.88 -16.37 62.58
CA SER A 130 -14.09 -17.74 63.09
C SER A 130 -15.52 -18.31 63.19
N GLY A 131 -15.73 -19.41 62.47
CA GLY A 131 -16.23 -20.63 63.13
C GLY A 131 -17.49 -21.27 62.58
N THR A 132 -17.28 -22.48 62.05
CA THR A 132 -18.09 -23.70 62.23
C THR A 132 -19.40 -23.93 61.47
N VAL A 133 -19.46 -25.17 61.00
CA VAL A 133 -20.50 -25.92 60.30
C VAL A 133 -21.70 -26.22 61.21
N ALA A 134 -22.91 -26.05 60.68
CA ALA A 134 -24.08 -26.84 61.06
C ALA A 134 -25.09 -26.87 59.91
N ASN A 135 -25.46 -28.10 59.50
CA ASN A 135 -26.66 -28.41 58.73
C ASN A 135 -27.89 -28.06 59.57
N GLU A 136 -28.87 -27.37 58.99
CA GLU A 136 -30.24 -27.45 59.49
C GLU A 136 -31.29 -27.33 58.39
N THR A 137 -32.34 -28.07 58.65
CA THR A 137 -33.44 -28.56 57.82
C THR A 137 -34.44 -27.51 57.37
N VAL A 138 -35.02 -27.78 56.20
CA VAL A 138 -36.16 -27.09 55.58
C VAL A 138 -37.42 -27.16 56.45
N ALA A 139 -38.06 -26.02 56.68
CA ALA A 139 -39.46 -25.88 57.09
C ALA A 139 -40.13 -24.75 56.28
N PRO A 140 -41.44 -24.83 55.98
CA PRO A 140 -42.08 -24.03 54.94
C PRO A 140 -42.39 -22.60 55.39
N MET A 141 -42.12 -21.63 54.51
CA MET A 141 -42.50 -20.23 54.65
C MET A 141 -44.03 -20.08 54.71
N GLN A 142 -44.54 -19.55 55.83
CA GLN A 142 -45.84 -18.89 55.87
C GLN A 142 -45.68 -17.45 55.32
N GLY A 143 -46.49 -17.11 54.31
CA GLY A 143 -46.40 -15.85 53.60
C GLY A 143 -46.80 -14.63 54.45
N PRO A 144 -46.16 -13.46 54.26
CA PRO A 144 -46.63 -12.22 54.86
C PRO A 144 -47.86 -11.72 54.08
N THR A 145 -48.99 -11.59 54.78
CA THR A 145 -50.16 -10.84 54.29
C THR A 145 -49.75 -9.40 54.00
N SER A 146 -49.69 -9.04 52.72
CA SER A 146 -49.41 -7.68 52.28
C SER A 146 -50.64 -6.79 52.55
N LYS A 147 -50.49 -5.81 53.44
CA LYS A 147 -51.41 -4.67 53.48
C LYS A 147 -51.11 -3.80 52.28
N GLN A 148 -52.06 -3.64 51.36
CA GLN A 148 -51.94 -2.68 50.26
C GLN A 148 -51.86 -1.25 50.83
N PRO A 149 -50.85 -0.45 50.46
CA PRO A 149 -50.84 0.97 50.78
C PRO A 149 -51.90 1.68 49.92
N THR A 150 -52.92 2.24 50.57
CA THR A 150 -53.90 3.12 49.92
C THR A 150 -53.22 4.44 49.57
N TYR A 151 -52.91 4.65 48.28
CA TYR A 151 -52.35 5.90 47.76
C TYR A 151 -53.43 6.95 47.55
N GLU A 152 -53.95 7.52 48.64
CA GLU A 152 -54.84 8.68 48.57
C GLU A 152 -54.05 9.97 48.81
N GLY A 153 -53.62 10.60 47.71
CA GLY A 153 -52.99 11.92 47.74
C GLY A 153 -52.36 12.31 46.40
N PHE A 154 -52.35 13.61 46.10
CA PHE A 154 -51.78 14.19 44.87
C PHE A 154 -50.33 13.75 44.62
N GLN A 155 -49.53 13.61 45.68
CA GLN A 155 -48.16 13.10 45.60
C GLN A 155 -48.08 11.62 45.18
N GLY A 156 -49.04 10.79 45.58
CA GLY A 156 -49.15 9.40 45.15
C GLY A 156 -49.46 9.30 43.66
N LYS A 157 -50.39 10.14 43.17
CA LYS A 157 -50.72 10.23 41.74
C LYS A 157 -49.53 10.73 40.90
N MET A 158 -48.77 11.71 41.38
CA MET A 158 -47.57 12.20 40.68
C MET A 158 -46.43 11.18 40.63
N ARG A 159 -46.23 10.40 41.72
CA ARG A 159 -45.23 9.31 41.71
C ARG A 159 -45.64 8.18 40.77
N TYR A 160 -46.91 7.76 40.78
CA TYR A 160 -47.42 6.76 39.84
C TYR A 160 -47.28 7.24 38.39
N LEU A 161 -47.64 8.50 38.10
CA LEU A 161 -47.48 9.08 36.78
C LEU A 161 -45.99 9.11 36.35
N ALA A 162 -45.08 9.51 37.24
CA ALA A 162 -43.64 9.47 36.95
C ALA A 162 -43.12 8.04 36.75
N THR A 163 -43.60 7.05 37.50
CA THR A 163 -43.19 5.64 37.32
C THR A 163 -43.80 5.02 36.06
N VAL A 164 -44.97 5.47 35.60
CA VAL A 164 -45.59 5.01 34.35
C VAL A 164 -44.99 5.71 33.13
N VAL A 165 -44.69 7.02 33.24
CA VAL A 165 -44.10 7.81 32.15
C VAL A 165 -42.59 7.59 32.02
N CYS A 166 -41.87 7.38 33.13
CA CYS A 166 -40.44 7.01 33.12
C CYS A 166 -40.23 5.50 33.28
N GLY A 167 -41.30 4.72 33.36
CA GLY A 167 -41.25 3.26 33.37
C GLY A 167 -40.79 2.74 32.01
N GLY A 168 -40.01 1.65 32.04
CA GLY A 168 -39.26 1.15 30.88
C GLY A 168 -40.04 1.07 29.57
N TRP A 169 -41.35 0.78 29.60
CA TRP A 169 -42.20 0.73 28.41
C TRP A 169 -42.07 1.97 27.53
N PHE A 170 -42.12 3.20 28.10
CA PHE A 170 -42.14 4.41 27.28
C PHE A 170 -40.78 4.65 26.61
N VAL A 171 -39.70 4.29 27.31
CA VAL A 171 -38.33 4.29 26.77
C VAL A 171 -38.19 3.24 25.67
N TYR A 172 -38.75 2.05 25.84
CA TYR A 172 -38.72 1.01 24.80
C TYR A 172 -39.55 1.39 23.57
N VAL A 173 -40.72 2.03 23.74
CA VAL A 173 -41.53 2.53 22.62
C VAL A 173 -40.81 3.67 21.90
N LEU A 174 -40.15 4.58 22.62
CA LEU A 174 -39.37 5.65 22.00
C LEU A 174 -38.13 5.11 21.25
N LEU A 175 -37.39 4.17 21.85
CA LEU A 175 -36.25 3.52 21.20
C LEU A 175 -36.69 2.70 19.98
N PHE A 176 -37.81 1.98 20.08
CA PHE A 176 -38.39 1.25 18.97
C PHE A 176 -38.87 2.20 17.87
N ALA A 177 -39.51 3.31 18.22
CA ALA A 177 -39.90 4.33 17.26
C ALA A 177 -38.68 4.91 16.54
N ILE A 178 -37.61 5.29 17.28
CA ILE A 178 -36.36 5.78 16.69
C ILE A 178 -35.73 4.75 15.75
N MET A 179 -35.64 3.48 16.15
CA MET A 179 -35.12 2.39 15.30
C MET A 179 -36.01 2.16 14.08
N ALA A 180 -37.34 2.17 14.24
CA ALA A 180 -38.29 1.98 13.15
C ALA A 180 -38.26 3.16 12.17
N THR A 181 -38.14 4.41 12.64
CA THR A 181 -37.91 5.57 11.77
C THR A 181 -36.52 5.54 11.14
N GLY A 182 -35.49 5.04 11.83
CA GLY A 182 -34.16 4.88 11.23
C GLY A 182 -34.15 3.83 10.11
N LEU A 183 -34.86 2.72 10.31
CA LEU A 183 -35.06 1.66 9.30
C LEU A 183 -35.98 2.12 8.16
N ALA A 184 -37.08 2.82 8.46
CA ALA A 184 -37.98 3.36 7.44
C ALA A 184 -37.35 4.52 6.69
N TYR A 185 -36.58 5.38 7.34
CA TYR A 185 -35.79 6.42 6.67
C TYR A 185 -34.69 5.78 5.82
N GLY A 186 -34.01 4.73 6.31
CA GLY A 186 -33.09 3.94 5.49
C GLY A 186 -33.78 3.34 4.26
N ALA A 187 -34.94 2.70 4.44
CA ALA A 187 -35.69 2.04 3.38
C ALA A 187 -36.43 3.00 2.42
N LEU A 188 -36.78 4.21 2.87
CA LEU A 188 -37.41 5.24 2.04
C LEU A 188 -36.37 6.14 1.36
N ASN A 189 -35.18 6.27 1.95
CA ASN A 189 -33.96 6.78 1.29
C ASN A 189 -33.15 5.66 0.62
N ASP A 190 -33.74 4.48 0.36
CA ASP A 190 -33.27 3.54 -0.67
C ASP A 190 -33.48 4.15 -2.09
N GLY A 191 -33.17 5.44 -2.27
CA GLY A 191 -32.38 5.78 -3.46
C GLY A 191 -31.22 4.81 -3.43
N ASN A 192 -31.02 4.07 -4.53
CA ASN A 192 -30.13 2.92 -4.54
C ASN A 192 -28.85 3.31 -3.80
N PHE A 193 -28.28 2.45 -2.97
CA PHE A 193 -26.91 2.67 -2.48
C PHE A 193 -25.95 3.04 -3.63
N LEU A 194 -26.29 2.61 -4.86
CA LEU A 194 -25.66 2.98 -6.13
C LEU A 194 -25.85 4.45 -6.57
N ASP A 195 -26.88 5.16 -6.12
CA ASP A 195 -27.16 6.58 -6.42
C ASP A 195 -26.23 7.54 -5.64
N PHE A 196 -25.52 7.06 -4.60
CA PHE A 196 -24.46 7.81 -3.92
C PHE A 196 -23.07 7.59 -4.52
N VAL A 197 -22.93 6.59 -5.39
CA VAL A 197 -21.68 6.32 -6.08
C VAL A 197 -21.66 7.16 -7.35
N ASP A 198 -20.83 8.21 -7.33
CA ASP A 198 -20.59 9.03 -8.50
C ASP A 198 -19.65 8.29 -9.46
N TRP A 199 -20.22 7.38 -10.25
CA TRP A 199 -19.51 6.57 -11.24
C TRP A 199 -18.83 7.43 -12.32
N ASP A 200 -19.33 8.63 -12.55
CA ASP A 200 -18.82 9.57 -13.55
C ASP A 200 -17.75 10.52 -12.99
N LYS A 201 -17.39 10.37 -11.71
CA LYS A 201 -16.44 11.26 -11.03
C LYS A 201 -15.04 11.12 -11.63
N ASN A 202 -14.56 12.21 -12.21
CA ASN A 202 -13.17 12.33 -12.60
C ASN A 202 -12.28 12.59 -11.38
N ILE A 203 -11.22 11.79 -11.21
CA ILE A 203 -10.28 11.87 -10.08
C ILE A 203 -8.86 12.06 -10.60
N ASN A 204 -8.15 13.03 -10.04
CA ASN A 204 -6.71 13.20 -10.29
C ASN A 204 -5.89 12.47 -9.22
N VAL A 205 -5.06 11.51 -9.64
CA VAL A 205 -4.27 10.67 -8.73
C VAL A 205 -2.76 10.81 -9.00
N ALA A 206 -2.01 11.27 -8.00
CA ALA A 206 -0.56 11.31 -8.07
C ALA A 206 0.04 10.04 -7.45
N PHE A 207 0.98 9.39 -8.12
CA PHE A 207 1.68 8.19 -7.62
C PHE A 207 3.12 8.52 -7.25
N VAL A 208 3.51 8.25 -6.00
CA VAL A 208 4.90 8.35 -5.53
C VAL A 208 5.33 6.98 -5.01
N GLY A 209 6.41 6.43 -5.57
CA GLY A 209 6.90 5.14 -5.10
C GLY A 209 8.01 4.54 -5.93
N ASN A 210 8.04 3.22 -5.98
CA ASN A 210 9.18 2.46 -6.47
C ASN A 210 8.78 1.33 -7.42
N SER A 211 9.52 0.22 -7.41
CA SER A 211 9.23 -0.97 -8.22
C SER A 211 7.83 -1.52 -8.04
N TYR A 212 7.21 -1.25 -6.90
CA TYR A 212 5.82 -1.61 -6.65
C TYR A 212 4.82 -0.96 -7.63
N PHE A 213 5.15 0.21 -8.17
CA PHE A 213 4.30 0.93 -9.13
C PHE A 213 4.83 0.92 -10.56
N PHE A 214 6.14 0.94 -10.77
CA PHE A 214 6.65 1.01 -12.14
C PHE A 214 6.58 -0.33 -12.87
N LEU A 215 6.69 -1.45 -12.14
CA LEU A 215 6.56 -2.77 -12.76
C LEU A 215 5.11 -2.96 -13.21
N ASN A 216 4.96 -3.22 -14.50
CA ASN A 216 3.69 -3.28 -15.23
C ASN A 216 2.88 -1.96 -15.23
N ASP A 217 3.53 -0.84 -14.85
CA ASP A 217 2.98 0.52 -14.90
C ASP A 217 1.59 0.66 -14.24
N ILE A 218 1.55 0.39 -12.93
CA ILE A 218 0.35 0.48 -12.12
C ILE A 218 -0.44 1.78 -12.31
N PRO A 219 0.18 2.98 -12.38
CA PRO A 219 -0.58 4.20 -12.62
C PRO A 219 -1.45 4.12 -13.90
N ARG A 220 -0.89 3.69 -15.03
CA ARG A 220 -1.65 3.53 -16.28
C ARG A 220 -2.64 2.38 -16.25
N LEU A 221 -2.36 1.33 -15.48
CA LEU A 221 -3.33 0.27 -15.25
C LEU A 221 -4.54 0.76 -14.46
N VAL A 222 -4.34 1.57 -13.41
CA VAL A 222 -5.42 2.21 -12.63
C VAL A 222 -6.24 3.17 -13.51
N GLU A 223 -5.57 3.93 -14.37
CA GLU A 223 -6.23 4.78 -15.38
C GLU A 223 -7.08 3.95 -16.35
N THR A 224 -6.56 2.81 -16.83
CA THR A 224 -7.25 1.93 -17.76
C THR A 224 -8.51 1.30 -17.14
N ILE A 225 -8.42 0.76 -15.92
CA ILE A 225 -9.60 0.19 -15.23
C ILE A 225 -10.63 1.25 -14.81
N ALA A 226 -10.23 2.53 -14.80
CA ALA A 226 -11.10 3.66 -14.51
C ALA A 226 -11.83 4.19 -15.74
N ASP A 227 -11.62 3.62 -16.94
CA ASP A 227 -12.35 3.97 -18.17
C ASP A 227 -12.34 5.48 -18.49
N GLY A 228 -11.19 6.13 -18.27
CA GLY A 228 -11.04 7.58 -18.50
C GLY A 228 -11.47 8.49 -17.35
N HIS A 229 -11.95 7.94 -16.23
CA HIS A 229 -12.29 8.72 -15.03
C HIS A 229 -11.10 9.00 -14.10
N VAL A 230 -9.90 8.57 -14.46
CA VAL A 230 -8.67 8.89 -13.72
C VAL A 230 -7.70 9.60 -14.65
N TYR A 231 -7.23 10.77 -14.21
CA TYR A 231 -5.99 11.33 -14.71
C TYR A 231 -4.89 11.02 -13.69
N GLN A 232 -3.76 10.49 -14.16
CA GLN A 232 -2.64 10.15 -13.29
C GLN A 232 -1.33 10.77 -13.75
N ASN A 233 -0.45 10.99 -12.78
CA ASN A 233 0.97 11.19 -13.03
C ASN A 233 1.78 10.57 -11.89
N SER A 234 3.08 10.39 -12.10
CA SER A 234 3.90 9.61 -11.20
C SER A 234 5.33 10.12 -11.06
N VAL A 235 5.90 9.98 -9.87
CA VAL A 235 7.33 10.10 -9.58
C VAL A 235 7.77 8.75 -9.04
N LEU A 236 8.44 7.94 -9.88
CA LEU A 236 8.81 6.57 -9.53
C LEU A 236 10.32 6.37 -9.59
N HIS A 237 10.88 5.62 -8.65
CA HIS A 237 12.30 5.26 -8.67
C HIS A 237 12.50 3.80 -8.27
N SER A 238 13.17 3.00 -9.10
CA SER A 238 13.45 1.61 -8.78
C SER A 238 14.24 1.51 -7.48
N GLY A 239 13.76 0.71 -6.52
CA GLY A 239 14.38 0.54 -5.20
C GLY A 239 14.35 1.76 -4.28
N GLY A 240 13.71 2.87 -4.66
CA GLY A 240 13.65 4.08 -3.84
C GLY A 240 12.74 3.94 -2.62
N SER A 241 13.15 4.53 -1.49
CA SER A 241 12.25 4.83 -0.37
C SER A 241 11.54 6.17 -0.61
N LEU A 242 10.45 6.44 0.10
CA LEU A 242 9.79 7.76 0.02
C LEU A 242 10.75 8.91 0.36
N GLY A 243 11.64 8.72 1.34
CA GLY A 243 12.72 9.67 1.64
C GLY A 243 13.72 9.80 0.49
N GLY A 244 14.15 8.67 -0.08
CA GLY A 244 15.05 8.64 -1.24
C GLY A 244 14.48 9.38 -2.45
N LEU A 245 13.19 9.23 -2.74
CA LEU A 245 12.53 9.91 -3.87
C LEU A 245 12.53 11.44 -3.76
N LEU A 246 12.59 12.01 -2.56
CA LEU A 246 12.75 13.46 -2.40
C LEU A 246 14.13 13.95 -2.85
N VAL A 247 15.13 13.08 -2.77
CA VAL A 247 16.53 13.38 -3.09
C VAL A 247 16.88 12.97 -4.52
N THR A 248 16.36 11.84 -4.99
CA THR A 248 16.70 11.27 -6.30
C THR A 248 15.66 11.56 -7.37
N GLY A 249 14.45 11.97 -6.98
CA GLY A 249 13.36 12.21 -7.93
C GLY A 249 12.98 10.94 -8.70
N ASN A 250 12.52 11.13 -9.93
CA ASN A 250 12.08 10.04 -10.80
C ASN A 250 13.26 9.40 -11.54
N GLY A 251 13.37 8.08 -11.41
CA GLY A 251 14.41 7.26 -12.02
C GLY A 251 13.96 6.47 -13.25
N MET A 252 12.77 6.72 -13.80
CA MET A 252 12.18 5.90 -14.87
C MET A 252 12.62 6.28 -16.28
N TYR A 253 13.32 7.40 -16.45
CA TYR A 253 13.76 7.86 -17.77
C TYR A 253 14.41 6.78 -18.65
N PRO A 254 15.49 6.09 -18.21
CA PRO A 254 16.12 5.08 -19.06
C PRO A 254 15.26 3.83 -19.23
N ARG A 255 14.22 3.66 -18.40
CA ARG A 255 13.35 2.48 -18.39
C ARG A 255 12.11 2.64 -19.25
N TRP A 256 11.64 3.87 -19.50
CA TRP A 256 10.40 4.17 -20.24
C TRP A 256 10.63 4.85 -21.59
N GLN A 257 11.76 4.56 -22.24
CA GLN A 257 11.96 4.86 -23.67
C GLN A 257 11.36 3.75 -24.52
N THR A 258 10.03 3.63 -24.47
CA THR A 258 9.25 2.59 -25.16
C THR A 258 8.24 3.23 -26.10
N ASN A 259 7.67 2.43 -27.01
CA ASN A 259 6.68 2.94 -27.97
C ASN A 259 5.42 3.42 -27.24
N GLU A 260 5.00 2.68 -26.21
CA GLU A 260 3.82 2.97 -25.40
C GLU A 260 4.01 4.24 -24.57
N ALA A 261 5.25 4.65 -24.30
CA ALA A 261 5.55 5.89 -23.62
C ALA A 261 5.64 7.11 -24.55
N ILE A 262 5.57 6.97 -25.88
CA ILE A 262 5.71 8.12 -26.79
C ILE A 262 4.54 9.10 -26.61
N LEU A 263 4.87 10.36 -26.32
CA LEU A 263 3.92 11.49 -26.26
C LEU A 263 3.83 12.22 -27.60
N ASP A 264 4.98 12.46 -28.24
CA ASP A 264 5.07 13.12 -29.54
C ASP A 264 6.33 12.63 -30.27
N SER A 265 6.16 11.95 -31.40
CA SER A 265 7.26 11.43 -32.21
C SER A 265 8.00 12.50 -33.03
N SER A 266 7.49 13.73 -33.04
CA SER A 266 7.94 14.82 -33.91
C SER A 266 8.31 16.10 -33.16
N TYR A 267 8.30 16.07 -31.82
CA TYR A 267 8.51 17.22 -30.94
C TYR A 267 9.70 18.07 -31.40
N LYS A 268 9.45 19.36 -31.67
CA LYS A 268 10.47 20.34 -32.03
C LYS A 268 11.05 20.94 -30.75
N ASN A 269 12.33 20.68 -30.49
CA ASN A 269 13.01 21.31 -29.37
C ASN A 269 13.31 22.80 -29.64
N SER A 270 13.85 23.50 -28.64
CA SER A 270 14.18 24.94 -28.73
C SER A 270 15.20 25.29 -29.82
N TYR A 271 15.90 24.30 -30.39
CA TYR A 271 16.85 24.45 -31.50
C TYR A 271 16.25 24.07 -32.86
N GLY A 272 14.95 23.73 -32.92
CA GLY A 272 14.25 23.33 -34.15
C GLY A 272 14.46 21.86 -34.57
N ASN A 273 15.21 21.07 -33.81
CA ASN A 273 15.43 19.65 -34.11
C ASN A 273 14.20 18.83 -33.70
N SER A 274 13.79 17.88 -34.55
CA SER A 274 12.79 16.87 -34.16
C SER A 274 13.40 15.83 -33.24
N MET A 275 12.65 15.45 -32.21
CA MET A 275 12.95 14.31 -31.37
C MET A 275 11.67 13.62 -30.92
N THR A 276 11.79 12.36 -30.50
CA THR A 276 10.72 11.65 -29.82
C THR A 276 10.68 12.07 -28.36
N LEU A 277 9.52 12.54 -27.93
CA LEU A 277 9.21 12.83 -26.54
C LEU A 277 8.50 11.62 -25.93
N TYR A 278 8.94 11.19 -24.75
CA TYR A 278 8.34 10.08 -24.02
C TYR A 278 7.80 10.55 -22.66
N ASP A 279 6.77 9.90 -22.17
CA ASP A 279 6.20 10.05 -20.83
C ASP A 279 7.04 9.27 -19.83
N TYR A 280 7.83 10.01 -19.05
CA TYR A 280 8.64 9.45 -17.98
C TYR A 280 7.99 9.57 -16.59
N GLY A 281 6.78 10.14 -16.50
CA GLY A 281 6.27 10.75 -15.27
C GLY A 281 6.96 12.08 -14.93
N LEU A 282 6.68 12.66 -13.77
CA LEU A 282 7.26 13.95 -13.36
C LEU A 282 8.63 13.79 -12.71
N CYS A 283 9.46 14.83 -12.76
CA CYS A 283 10.87 14.74 -12.37
C CYS A 283 11.05 14.63 -10.85
N THR A 284 10.29 15.37 -10.06
CA THR A 284 10.39 15.38 -8.60
C THR A 284 9.01 15.39 -7.94
N VAL A 285 8.95 14.91 -6.69
CA VAL A 285 7.73 14.98 -5.87
C VAL A 285 7.28 16.43 -5.71
N GLN A 286 8.23 17.36 -5.54
CA GLN A 286 7.94 18.78 -5.41
C GLN A 286 7.33 19.35 -6.69
N GLN A 287 7.88 19.02 -7.87
CA GLN A 287 7.31 19.45 -9.15
C GLN A 287 5.89 18.91 -9.31
N MET A 288 5.66 17.63 -8.99
CA MET A 288 4.35 17.01 -9.11
C MET A 288 3.30 17.66 -8.21
N LEU A 289 3.64 17.94 -6.95
CA LEU A 289 2.66 18.44 -5.99
C LEU A 289 2.53 19.98 -6.03
N ASN A 290 3.56 20.72 -6.42
CA ASN A 290 3.50 22.18 -6.51
C ASN A 290 3.28 22.73 -7.92
N GLY A 291 3.41 21.90 -8.95
CA GLY A 291 3.44 22.31 -10.37
C GLY A 291 4.81 22.81 -10.83
N SER A 292 5.78 22.96 -9.93
CA SER A 292 7.13 23.46 -10.22
C SER A 292 8.13 23.04 -9.15
N ASP A 293 9.39 22.90 -9.54
CA ASP A 293 10.52 22.71 -8.63
C ASP A 293 11.71 23.54 -9.11
N SER A 294 12.11 24.54 -8.33
CA SER A 294 13.22 25.44 -8.65
C SER A 294 14.60 24.81 -8.47
N ASN A 295 14.67 23.66 -7.80
CA ASN A 295 15.92 22.98 -7.48
C ASN A 295 16.31 21.92 -8.50
N VAL A 296 15.47 21.69 -9.52
CA VAL A 296 15.77 20.80 -10.63
C VAL A 296 16.87 21.42 -11.50
N THR A 297 18.01 20.75 -11.55
CA THR A 297 19.12 21.04 -12.47
C THR A 297 19.43 19.81 -13.32
N TYR A 298 20.17 19.99 -14.42
CA TYR A 298 20.07 19.08 -15.57
C TYR A 298 21.41 18.51 -15.99
N LEU A 299 21.41 17.22 -16.34
CA LEU A 299 22.57 16.53 -16.88
C LEU A 299 22.56 16.40 -18.42
N ASN A 300 21.41 16.56 -19.11
CA ASN A 300 21.33 16.41 -20.59
C ASN A 300 20.14 17.16 -21.24
N GLN A 301 20.29 17.56 -22.51
CA GLN A 301 19.33 18.31 -23.32
C GLN A 301 17.95 17.64 -23.55
N ASN A 302 17.87 16.31 -23.67
CA ASN A 302 16.57 15.62 -23.82
C ASN A 302 15.67 15.85 -22.59
N TYR A 303 16.28 15.94 -21.41
CA TYR A 303 15.59 16.21 -20.15
C TYR A 303 15.06 17.63 -20.07
N GLN A 304 15.83 18.59 -20.56
CA GLN A 304 15.39 19.99 -20.65
C GLN A 304 14.10 20.12 -21.47
N ASN A 305 14.04 19.40 -22.60
CA ASN A 305 12.89 19.43 -23.49
C ASN A 305 11.65 18.80 -22.84
N TYR A 306 11.82 17.65 -22.17
CA TYR A 306 10.73 17.00 -21.43
C TYR A 306 10.26 17.81 -20.22
N LEU A 307 11.16 18.42 -19.46
CA LEU A 307 10.78 19.31 -18.36
C LEU A 307 10.05 20.54 -18.88
N THR A 308 10.52 21.13 -19.97
CA THR A 308 9.85 22.28 -20.62
C THR A 308 8.44 21.89 -21.03
N TYR A 309 8.28 20.73 -21.68
CA TYR A 309 6.97 20.19 -22.04
C TYR A 309 6.08 20.02 -20.80
N THR A 310 6.53 19.28 -19.78
CA THR A 310 5.72 19.00 -18.58
C THR A 310 5.42 20.25 -17.77
N THR A 311 6.35 21.20 -17.68
CA THR A 311 6.15 22.50 -17.00
C THR A 311 5.16 23.37 -17.77
N ASN A 312 5.22 23.39 -19.10
CA ASN A 312 4.23 24.08 -19.92
C ASN A 312 2.85 23.43 -19.74
N GLN A 313 2.76 22.10 -19.75
CA GLN A 313 1.51 21.39 -19.48
C GLN A 313 0.97 21.70 -18.08
N LEU A 314 1.79 21.64 -17.03
CA LEU A 314 1.38 21.91 -15.65
C LEU A 314 1.05 23.39 -15.39
N SER A 315 1.69 24.33 -16.10
CA SER A 315 1.41 25.76 -15.97
C SER A 315 0.13 26.16 -16.70
N GLN A 316 -0.15 25.54 -17.86
CA GLN A 316 -1.39 25.75 -18.60
C GLN A 316 -2.57 25.04 -17.93
N ASN A 317 -2.34 23.81 -17.45
CA ASN A 317 -3.33 22.93 -16.85
C ASN A 317 -2.90 22.55 -15.44
N LYS A 318 -3.07 23.50 -14.49
CA LYS A 318 -2.72 23.23 -13.09
C LYS A 318 -3.59 22.11 -12.54
N VAL A 319 -3.00 20.93 -12.43
CA VAL A 319 -3.68 19.73 -11.90
C VAL A 319 -3.91 19.91 -10.40
N LYS A 320 -5.15 19.74 -9.98
CA LYS A 320 -5.52 19.63 -8.56
C LYS A 320 -5.65 18.16 -8.21
N TRP A 321 -4.72 17.65 -7.43
CA TRP A 321 -4.74 16.26 -6.97
C TRP A 321 -5.84 16.03 -5.94
N ASP A 322 -6.65 15.00 -6.17
CA ASP A 322 -7.62 14.52 -5.18
C ASP A 322 -6.95 13.53 -4.23
N TYR A 323 -6.08 12.67 -4.76
CA TYR A 323 -5.34 11.67 -4.01
C TYR A 323 -3.86 11.67 -4.36
N VAL A 324 -3.02 11.36 -3.36
CA VAL A 324 -1.60 11.05 -3.56
C VAL A 324 -1.32 9.68 -2.99
N VAL A 325 -1.06 8.71 -3.86
CA VAL A 325 -0.76 7.33 -3.49
C VAL A 325 0.73 7.20 -3.20
N LEU A 326 1.06 6.77 -1.99
CA LEU A 326 2.41 6.69 -1.46
C LEU A 326 2.77 5.23 -1.19
N VAL A 327 3.85 4.76 -1.81
CA VAL A 327 4.49 3.47 -1.51
C VAL A 327 5.93 3.70 -1.07
N ASP A 328 6.29 3.11 0.06
CA ASP A 328 7.67 3.01 0.50
C ASP A 328 8.29 1.65 0.15
N GLN A 329 9.57 1.45 0.45
CA GLN A 329 10.24 0.18 0.26
C GLN A 329 9.72 -0.86 1.26
N THR A 330 9.19 -2.00 0.79
CA THR A 330 8.47 -2.99 1.62
C THR A 330 9.22 -3.41 2.89
N LYS A 331 10.53 -3.68 2.81
CA LYS A 331 11.30 -4.09 4.00
C LYS A 331 11.51 -2.94 4.99
N ARG A 332 11.65 -1.71 4.50
CA ARG A 332 11.73 -0.50 5.30
C ARG A 332 10.45 -0.32 6.11
N MET A 333 9.29 -0.61 5.53
CA MET A 333 8.01 -0.58 6.24
C MET A 333 7.98 -1.61 7.39
N ALA A 334 8.59 -2.78 7.23
CA ALA A 334 8.61 -3.80 8.28
C ALA A 334 9.61 -3.50 9.41
N ILE A 335 10.79 -2.95 9.09
CA ILE A 335 11.90 -2.79 10.03
C ILE A 335 11.87 -1.39 10.65
N GLU A 336 11.61 -1.31 11.96
CA GLU A 336 11.42 -0.04 12.68
C GLU A 336 12.57 0.95 12.50
N SER A 337 13.83 0.53 12.71
CA SER A 337 15.00 1.41 12.53
C SER A 337 15.17 1.91 11.09
N ALA A 338 14.68 1.15 10.10
CA ALA A 338 14.69 1.60 8.72
C ALA A 338 13.58 2.64 8.45
N ARG A 339 12.48 2.65 9.21
CA ARG A 339 11.37 3.58 8.99
C ARG A 339 11.72 5.04 9.29
N GLU A 340 12.73 5.31 10.12
CA GLU A 340 13.04 6.65 10.62
C GLU A 340 13.21 7.71 9.51
N ASP A 341 13.95 7.39 8.44
CA ASP A 341 14.11 8.29 7.29
C ASP A 341 12.75 8.61 6.63
N THR A 342 11.88 7.60 6.50
CA THR A 342 10.56 7.78 5.88
C THR A 342 9.60 8.53 6.80
N THR A 343 9.59 8.27 8.10
CA THR A 343 8.76 9.04 9.04
C THR A 343 9.21 10.50 9.09
N TYR A 344 10.52 10.75 9.05
CA TYR A 344 11.08 12.10 8.93
C TYR A 344 10.66 12.77 7.62
N ALA A 345 10.79 12.08 6.48
CA ALA A 345 10.39 12.58 5.17
C ALA A 345 8.89 12.92 5.14
N LEU A 346 8.04 12.02 5.68
CA LEU A 346 6.60 12.20 5.73
C LEU A 346 6.20 13.44 6.54
N ALA A 347 6.80 13.62 7.72
CA ALA A 347 6.50 14.75 8.61
C ALA A 347 6.98 16.09 8.04
N ASN A 348 8.21 16.14 7.52
CA ASN A 348 8.90 17.40 7.24
C ASN A 348 8.81 17.85 5.79
N PHE A 349 8.49 16.96 4.84
CA PHE A 349 8.45 17.29 3.42
C PHE A 349 7.11 16.93 2.78
N TYR A 350 6.66 15.68 2.90
CA TYR A 350 5.39 15.28 2.28
C TYR A 350 4.20 15.98 2.92
N ALA A 351 4.08 16.00 4.25
CA ALA A 351 2.91 16.62 4.89
C ALA A 351 2.75 18.11 4.54
N PRO A 352 3.80 18.97 4.53
CA PRO A 352 3.68 20.33 4.02
C PRO A 352 3.22 20.42 2.56
N LEU A 353 3.76 19.58 1.66
CA LEU A 353 3.36 19.54 0.25
C LEU A 353 1.90 19.11 0.10
N LEU A 354 1.51 18.02 0.76
CA LEU A 354 0.14 17.48 0.77
C LEU A 354 -0.85 18.50 1.32
N LYS A 355 -0.52 19.17 2.44
CA LYS A 355 -1.38 20.21 3.03
C LYS A 355 -1.69 21.34 2.03
N LYS A 356 -0.72 21.69 1.18
CA LYS A 356 -0.89 22.74 0.16
C LYS A 356 -1.74 22.27 -1.03
N THR A 357 -1.65 21.01 -1.44
CA THR A 357 -2.48 20.47 -2.54
C THR A 357 -3.93 20.26 -2.12
N GLY A 358 -4.15 19.95 -0.83
CA GLY A 358 -5.47 19.55 -0.33
C GLY A 358 -5.83 18.10 -0.63
N ALA A 359 -4.93 17.33 -1.25
CA ALA A 359 -5.13 15.93 -1.61
C ALA A 359 -5.17 15.01 -0.39
N VAL A 360 -5.91 13.91 -0.48
CA VAL A 360 -5.94 12.85 0.53
C VAL A 360 -4.77 11.88 0.28
N PRO A 361 -3.87 11.66 1.24
CA PRO A 361 -2.81 10.66 1.09
C PRO A 361 -3.39 9.24 1.17
N VAL A 362 -2.98 8.38 0.24
CA VAL A 362 -3.28 6.94 0.26
C VAL A 362 -1.97 6.21 0.53
N VAL A 363 -1.79 5.70 1.76
CA VAL A 363 -0.61 4.91 2.11
C VAL A 363 -0.87 3.45 1.70
N VAL A 364 0.01 2.90 0.89
CA VAL A 364 -0.11 1.51 0.44
C VAL A 364 0.47 0.58 1.49
N ASP A 365 -0.33 -0.38 1.94
CA ASP A 365 0.12 -1.57 2.65
C ASP A 365 0.60 -2.59 1.62
N THR A 366 1.91 -2.69 1.43
CA THR A 366 2.52 -3.58 0.45
C THR A 366 2.39 -5.05 0.87
N HIS A 367 2.61 -5.96 -0.08
CA HIS A 367 2.57 -7.40 0.21
C HIS A 367 3.89 -7.91 0.81
N ALA A 368 3.77 -8.81 1.77
CA ALA A 368 4.86 -9.69 2.19
C ALA A 368 5.22 -10.67 1.07
N PHE A 369 6.49 -11.06 1.04
CA PHE A 369 7.05 -11.96 0.04
C PHE A 369 8.13 -12.83 0.68
N TRP A 370 8.56 -13.89 -0.03
CA TRP A 370 9.71 -14.70 0.37
C TRP A 370 10.59 -15.00 -0.83
N SER A 371 11.86 -14.60 -0.75
CA SER A 371 12.81 -14.80 -1.84
C SER A 371 14.20 -15.14 -1.30
N SER A 372 14.80 -16.18 -1.85
CA SER A 372 16.19 -16.57 -1.57
C SER A 372 17.21 -15.55 -2.08
N ASN A 373 16.79 -14.64 -2.97
CA ASN A 373 17.66 -13.64 -3.59
C ASN A 373 17.80 -12.38 -2.73
N THR A 374 17.12 -12.30 -1.58
CA THR A 374 17.18 -11.13 -0.71
C THR A 374 17.36 -11.55 0.75
N ASN A 375 17.94 -10.68 1.57
CA ASN A 375 18.02 -10.92 3.00
C ASN A 375 16.62 -10.82 3.64
N MET A 376 16.12 -11.97 4.13
CA MET A 376 14.84 -12.16 4.83
C MET A 376 15.01 -12.31 6.36
N THR A 377 16.23 -12.15 6.88
CA THR A 377 16.53 -12.32 8.30
C THR A 377 15.69 -11.37 9.15
N GLY A 378 15.09 -11.91 10.21
CA GLY A 378 14.29 -11.13 11.17
C GLY A 378 12.88 -10.78 10.70
N LEU A 379 12.45 -11.23 9.52
CA LEU A 379 11.09 -10.98 9.00
C LEU A 379 10.07 -12.08 9.35
N GLY A 380 10.53 -13.23 9.87
CA GLY A 380 9.66 -14.34 10.28
C GLY A 380 9.13 -15.12 9.08
N ASP A 381 7.85 -15.50 9.11
CA ASP A 381 7.11 -16.08 7.98
C ASP A 381 6.29 -15.00 7.25
N ILE A 382 5.56 -15.39 6.19
CA ILE A 382 4.73 -14.46 5.41
C ILE A 382 3.72 -13.68 6.29
N PRO A 383 2.92 -14.32 7.17
CA PRO A 383 2.01 -13.60 8.05
C PRO A 383 2.71 -12.62 9.01
N ASN A 384 3.82 -13.03 9.64
CA ASN A 384 4.56 -12.15 10.54
C ASN A 384 5.17 -10.96 9.79
N PHE A 385 5.76 -11.20 8.61
CA PHE A 385 6.29 -10.14 7.77
C PHE A 385 5.18 -9.15 7.38
N GLN A 386 4.00 -9.63 6.98
CA GLN A 386 2.87 -8.76 6.64
C GLN A 386 2.40 -7.92 7.85
N LYS A 387 2.38 -8.50 9.05
CA LYS A 387 2.04 -7.78 10.28
C LYS A 387 3.05 -6.67 10.59
N MET A 388 4.34 -6.92 10.35
CA MET A 388 5.39 -5.91 10.50
C MET A 388 5.20 -4.75 9.51
N ILE A 389 4.92 -5.05 8.23
CA ILE A 389 4.61 -4.05 7.20
C ILE A 389 3.40 -3.20 7.65
N TYR A 390 2.31 -3.86 8.05
CA TYR A 390 1.08 -3.19 8.46
C TYR A 390 1.30 -2.27 9.68
N ASN A 391 2.15 -2.67 10.65
CA ASN A 391 2.52 -1.80 11.76
C ASN A 391 3.28 -0.55 11.26
N GLY A 392 4.19 -0.70 10.31
CA GLY A 392 4.86 0.45 9.67
C GLY A 392 3.90 1.38 8.92
N VAL A 393 2.92 0.83 8.22
CA VAL A 393 1.85 1.62 7.58
C VAL A 393 1.09 2.44 8.62
N ARG A 394 0.78 1.87 9.78
CA ARG A 394 0.12 2.59 10.88
C ARG A 394 0.98 3.72 11.42
N ASP A 395 2.30 3.53 11.51
CA ASP A 395 3.22 4.60 11.90
C ASP A 395 3.19 5.75 10.88
N TYR A 396 3.21 5.44 9.57
CA TYR A 396 3.14 6.45 8.51
C TYR A 396 1.83 7.24 8.52
N VAL A 397 0.69 6.54 8.66
CA VAL A 397 -0.63 7.16 8.80
C VAL A 397 -0.68 8.04 10.06
N SER A 398 -0.12 7.58 11.18
CA SER A 398 -0.05 8.34 12.44
C SER A 398 0.76 9.61 12.28
N VAL A 399 1.92 9.56 11.63
CA VAL A 399 2.74 10.73 11.31
C VAL A 399 1.94 11.72 10.46
N LEU A 400 1.44 11.29 9.30
CA LEU A 400 0.70 12.17 8.40
C LEU A 400 -0.54 12.78 9.07
N SER A 401 -1.30 12.00 9.85
CA SER A 401 -2.50 12.48 10.55
C SER A 401 -2.22 13.58 11.57
N LYS A 402 -1.02 13.61 12.18
CA LYS A 402 -0.61 14.69 13.10
C LYS A 402 -0.36 16.01 12.38
N HIS A 403 0.05 15.96 11.12
CA HIS A 403 0.47 17.14 10.34
C HIS A 403 -0.59 17.62 9.33
N LEU A 404 -1.58 16.79 9.00
CA LEU A 404 -2.61 17.10 8.01
C LEU A 404 -3.97 17.43 8.65
N PRO A 405 -4.78 18.30 8.01
CA PRO A 405 -6.12 18.59 8.48
C PRO A 405 -7.04 17.37 8.31
N ARG A 406 -8.14 17.32 9.08
CA ARG A 406 -9.12 16.21 9.08
C ARG A 406 -9.69 15.86 7.69
N LYS A 407 -9.82 16.83 6.79
CA LYS A 407 -10.29 16.59 5.41
C LYS A 407 -9.27 15.85 4.53
N GLN A 408 -8.03 15.73 5.00
CA GLN A 408 -6.91 15.02 4.36
C GLN A 408 -6.43 13.87 5.24
N THR A 409 -7.31 13.30 6.08
CA THR A 409 -6.98 12.13 6.88
C THR A 409 -6.46 11.03 5.95
N PRO A 410 -5.23 10.54 6.15
CA PRO A 410 -4.67 9.49 5.31
C PRO A 410 -5.52 8.22 5.36
N ILE A 411 -5.69 7.59 4.21
CA ILE A 411 -6.34 6.29 4.08
C ILE A 411 -5.32 5.23 3.67
N VAL A 412 -5.65 3.95 3.88
CA VAL A 412 -4.77 2.84 3.57
C VAL A 412 -5.34 2.03 2.42
N ALA A 413 -4.51 1.75 1.40
CA ALA A 413 -4.82 0.74 0.39
C ALA A 413 -4.28 -0.63 0.87
N PRO A 414 -5.15 -1.58 1.25
CA PRO A 414 -4.76 -2.81 1.97
C PRO A 414 -4.31 -3.96 1.04
N ILE A 415 -3.28 -3.73 0.20
CA ILE A 415 -2.83 -4.73 -0.79
C ILE A 415 -2.25 -5.95 -0.08
N GLY A 416 -1.45 -5.76 0.97
CA GLY A 416 -0.86 -6.85 1.72
C GLY A 416 -1.89 -7.76 2.40
N ILE A 417 -2.97 -7.17 2.95
CA ILE A 417 -4.12 -7.94 3.44
C ILE A 417 -4.80 -8.73 2.32
N ALA A 418 -4.92 -8.17 1.11
CA ALA A 418 -5.48 -8.88 -0.04
C ALA A 418 -4.61 -10.07 -0.47
N TYR A 419 -3.30 -9.90 -0.53
CA TYR A 419 -2.36 -11.00 -0.78
C TYR A 419 -2.45 -12.08 0.28
N LEU A 420 -2.48 -11.70 1.55
CA LEU A 420 -2.57 -12.63 2.67
C LEU A 420 -3.93 -13.37 2.71
N THR A 421 -5.00 -12.76 2.19
CA THR A 421 -6.29 -13.43 1.97
C THR A 421 -6.17 -14.54 0.93
N ILE A 422 -5.43 -14.30 -0.15
CA ILE A 422 -5.20 -15.30 -1.20
C ILE A 422 -4.26 -16.39 -0.71
N TYR A 423 -3.26 -16.04 0.11
CA TYR A 423 -2.39 -16.98 0.79
C TYR A 423 -3.19 -18.00 1.63
N ASP A 424 -4.16 -17.52 2.42
CA ASP A 424 -5.01 -18.38 3.25
C ASP A 424 -5.99 -19.24 2.43
N GLU A 425 -6.55 -18.69 1.35
CA GLU A 425 -7.68 -19.30 0.63
C GLU A 425 -7.29 -20.11 -0.60
N LYS A 426 -6.25 -19.68 -1.34
CA LYS A 426 -5.79 -20.30 -2.59
C LYS A 426 -4.25 -20.21 -2.73
N PRO A 427 -3.50 -21.08 -2.02
CA PRO A 427 -2.03 -21.06 -2.03
C PRO A 427 -1.40 -21.19 -3.42
N GLU A 428 -2.01 -21.94 -4.34
CA GLU A 428 -1.52 -22.08 -5.71
C GLU A 428 -1.62 -20.77 -6.49
N LEU A 429 -2.71 -20.02 -6.33
CA LEU A 429 -2.89 -18.71 -6.95
C LEU A 429 -2.00 -17.65 -6.29
N TYR A 430 -1.73 -17.77 -4.99
CA TYR A 430 -0.81 -16.89 -4.28
C TYR A 430 0.59 -16.86 -4.93
N GLN A 431 1.11 -18.02 -5.34
CA GLN A 431 2.40 -18.08 -6.04
C GLN A 431 2.38 -17.33 -7.38
N GLN A 432 1.24 -17.37 -8.07
CA GLN A 432 1.08 -16.67 -9.35
C GLN A 432 1.02 -15.15 -9.20
N LEU A 433 0.83 -14.60 -7.99
CA LEU A 433 0.87 -13.15 -7.75
C LEU A 433 2.28 -12.55 -7.90
N PHE A 434 3.31 -13.39 -7.97
CA PHE A 434 4.71 -12.98 -8.01
C PHE A 434 5.35 -13.28 -9.36
N MET A 435 6.30 -12.43 -9.75
CA MET A 435 7.27 -12.73 -10.78
C MET A 435 8.23 -13.84 -10.33
N ASP A 436 9.08 -14.30 -11.24
CA ASP A 436 10.03 -15.39 -11.01
C ASP A 436 11.08 -15.06 -9.92
N ASP A 437 11.23 -13.79 -9.54
CA ASP A 437 12.09 -13.37 -8.44
C ASP A 437 11.49 -13.60 -7.03
N GLY A 438 10.19 -13.94 -6.97
CA GLY A 438 9.45 -14.17 -5.73
C GLY A 438 9.24 -12.90 -4.90
N VAL A 439 9.45 -11.71 -5.47
CA VAL A 439 9.36 -10.42 -4.77
C VAL A 439 8.36 -9.50 -5.46
N HIS A 440 8.49 -9.32 -6.77
CA HIS A 440 7.69 -8.33 -7.48
C HIS A 440 6.37 -8.91 -7.99
N ALA A 441 5.38 -8.05 -8.17
CA ALA A 441 4.06 -8.46 -8.64
C ALA A 441 4.11 -8.92 -10.12
N SER A 442 3.54 -10.09 -10.39
CA SER A 442 3.23 -10.55 -11.76
C SER A 442 2.04 -9.77 -12.35
N PHE A 443 1.55 -10.17 -13.52
CA PHE A 443 0.28 -9.65 -14.05
C PHE A 443 -0.92 -9.91 -13.13
N TYR A 444 -0.97 -11.06 -12.43
CA TYR A 444 -2.01 -11.34 -11.42
C TYR A 444 -1.90 -10.36 -10.24
N GLY A 445 -0.67 -10.16 -9.76
CA GLY A 445 -0.39 -9.26 -8.66
C GLY A 445 -0.71 -7.79 -8.99
N SER A 446 -0.24 -7.31 -10.16
CA SER A 446 -0.49 -5.97 -10.66
C SER A 446 -1.98 -5.72 -10.89
N TYR A 447 -2.71 -6.70 -11.43
CA TYR A 447 -4.16 -6.64 -11.55
C TYR A 447 -4.81 -6.44 -10.19
N LEU A 448 -4.57 -7.34 -9.22
CA LEU A 448 -5.14 -7.24 -7.87
C LEU A 448 -4.82 -5.88 -7.21
N LEU A 449 -3.57 -5.46 -7.30
CA LEU A 449 -3.08 -4.19 -6.75
C LEU A 449 -3.83 -3.01 -7.34
N SER A 450 -4.03 -2.97 -8.66
CA SER A 450 -4.78 -1.89 -9.32
C SER A 450 -6.25 -1.83 -8.88
N ILE A 451 -6.92 -2.98 -8.75
CA ILE A 451 -8.29 -3.05 -8.25
C ILE A 451 -8.37 -2.55 -6.81
N VAL A 452 -7.43 -2.95 -5.94
CA VAL A 452 -7.40 -2.49 -4.54
C VAL A 452 -7.19 -0.97 -4.46
N ILE A 453 -6.26 -0.41 -5.24
CA ILE A 453 -6.02 1.05 -5.28
C ILE A 453 -7.26 1.78 -5.78
N TYR A 454 -7.82 1.37 -6.92
CA TYR A 454 -9.04 1.95 -7.47
C TYR A 454 -10.16 1.94 -6.42
N THR A 455 -10.41 0.77 -5.82
CA THR A 455 -11.49 0.60 -4.84
C THR A 455 -11.28 1.45 -3.59
N THR A 456 -10.03 1.66 -3.19
CA THR A 456 -9.68 2.53 -2.06
C THR A 456 -9.95 4.01 -2.37
N VAL A 457 -9.65 4.44 -3.61
CA VAL A 457 -9.82 5.82 -4.07
C VAL A 457 -11.28 6.16 -4.34
N PHE A 458 -12.01 5.27 -5.02
CA PHE A 458 -13.38 5.50 -5.45
C PHE A 458 -14.43 5.06 -4.42
N GLY A 459 -14.08 4.14 -3.51
CA GLY A 459 -15.01 3.58 -2.54
C GLY A 459 -15.97 2.53 -3.12
N HIS A 460 -15.71 2.08 -4.35
CA HIS A 460 -16.43 1.01 -5.03
C HIS A 460 -15.50 0.28 -6.02
N LEU A 461 -15.91 -0.90 -6.49
CA LEU A 461 -15.15 -1.63 -7.50
C LEU A 461 -15.26 -0.93 -8.87
N PRO A 462 -14.27 -1.07 -9.76
CA PRO A 462 -14.41 -0.65 -11.16
C PRO A 462 -15.45 -1.51 -11.88
N SER A 463 -16.05 -0.99 -12.96
CA SER A 463 -17.05 -1.73 -13.76
C SER A 463 -16.53 -3.09 -14.21
N ASP A 464 -17.35 -4.13 -14.14
CA ASP A 464 -16.99 -5.48 -14.61
C ASP A 464 -16.63 -5.46 -16.11
N GLN A 465 -17.33 -4.66 -16.93
CA GLN A 465 -17.10 -4.56 -18.38
C GLN A 465 -15.70 -4.06 -18.72
N VAL A 466 -15.16 -3.17 -17.88
CA VAL A 466 -13.85 -2.55 -18.10
C VAL A 466 -12.78 -3.33 -17.38
N SER A 467 -13.01 -3.74 -16.13
CA SER A 467 -11.99 -4.38 -15.28
C SER A 467 -11.86 -5.89 -15.48
N ILE A 468 -12.81 -6.55 -16.13
CA ILE A 468 -12.70 -7.97 -16.51
C ILE A 468 -13.04 -8.13 -18.00
N PRO A 469 -12.21 -7.57 -18.90
CA PRO A 469 -12.42 -7.72 -20.34
C PRO A 469 -12.24 -9.18 -20.76
N GLU A 470 -12.68 -9.52 -21.97
CA GLU A 470 -12.50 -10.85 -22.56
C GLU A 470 -11.01 -11.30 -22.57
N ARG A 471 -10.10 -10.33 -22.73
CA ARG A 471 -8.65 -10.52 -22.71
C ARG A 471 -8.03 -9.59 -21.68
N ILE A 472 -7.62 -10.13 -20.53
CA ILE A 472 -7.04 -9.34 -19.43
C ILE A 472 -5.77 -8.60 -19.87
N GLU A 473 -5.00 -9.13 -20.83
CA GLU A 473 -3.83 -8.43 -21.36
C GLU A 473 -4.14 -7.04 -21.93
N ASN A 474 -5.39 -6.80 -22.37
CA ASN A 474 -5.79 -5.50 -22.91
C ASN A 474 -5.74 -4.39 -21.85
N LEU A 475 -5.87 -4.73 -20.56
CA LEU A 475 -5.72 -3.75 -19.46
C LEU A 475 -4.31 -3.17 -19.38
N PHE A 476 -3.33 -3.89 -19.92
CA PHE A 476 -1.92 -3.56 -19.87
C PHE A 476 -1.41 -2.94 -21.18
N ALA A 477 -2.27 -2.80 -22.20
CA ALA A 477 -1.87 -2.35 -23.53
C ALA A 477 -1.21 -0.97 -23.55
N ASN A 478 -1.57 -0.11 -22.59
CA ASN A 478 -1.04 1.25 -22.47
C ASN A 478 0.13 1.35 -21.48
N SER A 479 0.55 0.28 -20.82
CA SER A 479 1.65 0.32 -19.85
C SER A 479 2.95 0.75 -20.53
N ARG A 480 3.63 1.77 -20.00
CA ARG A 480 4.92 2.28 -20.51
C ARG A 480 5.98 1.20 -20.55
N LYS A 481 5.93 0.22 -19.66
CA LYS A 481 6.79 -0.96 -19.74
C LYS A 481 6.11 -2.15 -19.11
N LEU A 482 6.05 -3.23 -19.86
CA LEU A 482 5.70 -4.55 -19.37
C LEU A 482 6.98 -5.37 -19.21
N VAL A 483 7.12 -6.04 -18.08
CA VAL A 483 8.31 -6.87 -17.80
C VAL A 483 8.00 -8.31 -18.19
N TYR A 484 7.79 -8.54 -19.48
CA TYR A 484 7.54 -9.88 -20.04
C TYR A 484 8.80 -10.76 -20.10
N GLY A 485 9.99 -10.16 -20.15
CA GLY A 485 11.25 -10.90 -20.38
C GLY A 485 11.77 -11.67 -19.17
N GLU A 486 11.23 -11.40 -17.98
CA GLU A 486 11.73 -11.93 -16.70
C GLU A 486 10.67 -12.73 -15.94
N SER A 487 9.45 -12.86 -16.47
CA SER A 487 8.41 -13.66 -15.84
C SER A 487 7.77 -14.64 -16.81
N THR A 488 7.64 -15.87 -16.36
CA THR A 488 6.82 -16.90 -17.03
C THR A 488 5.33 -16.78 -16.73
N ALA A 489 4.94 -15.85 -15.85
CA ALA A 489 3.55 -15.69 -15.42
C ALA A 489 2.67 -15.20 -16.57
N ALA A 490 1.61 -15.95 -16.85
CA ALA A 490 0.56 -15.55 -17.76
C ALA A 490 -0.30 -14.42 -17.18
N PHE A 491 -1.25 -13.94 -17.97
CA PHE A 491 -2.37 -13.12 -17.46
C PHE A 491 -3.38 -13.99 -16.70
N PRO A 492 -4.12 -13.45 -15.72
CA PRO A 492 -5.22 -14.18 -15.09
C PRO A 492 -6.29 -14.52 -16.12
N SER A 493 -6.85 -15.72 -16.01
CA SER A 493 -8.10 -16.06 -16.69
C SER A 493 -9.25 -15.20 -16.17
N TYR A 494 -10.39 -15.21 -16.88
CA TYR A 494 -11.60 -14.53 -16.45
C TYR A 494 -12.01 -14.90 -15.01
N ASP A 495 -12.04 -16.19 -14.69
CA ASP A 495 -12.46 -16.68 -13.36
C ASP A 495 -11.47 -16.29 -12.26
N GLU A 496 -10.18 -16.28 -12.56
CA GLU A 496 -9.14 -15.82 -11.63
C GLU A 496 -9.23 -14.31 -11.41
N ALA A 497 -9.37 -13.51 -12.47
CA ALA A 497 -9.58 -12.07 -12.37
C ALA A 497 -10.84 -11.72 -11.58
N TYR A 498 -11.93 -12.48 -11.79
CA TYR A 498 -13.17 -12.35 -11.02
C TYR A 498 -12.97 -12.68 -9.53
N TYR A 499 -12.22 -13.74 -9.22
CA TYR A 499 -11.86 -14.09 -7.85
C TYR A 499 -11.01 -13.01 -7.19
N LEU A 500 -9.95 -12.54 -7.85
CA LEU A 500 -9.05 -11.48 -7.35
C LEU A 500 -9.83 -10.18 -7.08
N ARG A 501 -10.74 -9.81 -7.98
CA ARG A 501 -11.63 -8.65 -7.78
C ARG A 501 -12.54 -8.81 -6.57
N ASN A 502 -13.07 -10.01 -6.34
CA ASN A 502 -13.86 -10.32 -5.14
C ASN A 502 -13.04 -10.28 -3.84
N VAL A 503 -11.76 -10.66 -3.87
CA VAL A 503 -10.86 -10.46 -2.74
C VAL A 503 -10.72 -8.97 -2.44
N ALA A 504 -10.44 -8.13 -3.45
CA ALA A 504 -10.37 -6.69 -3.27
C ALA A 504 -11.66 -6.10 -2.68
N ARG A 505 -12.84 -6.53 -3.17
CA ARG A 505 -14.15 -6.15 -2.60
C ARG A 505 -14.24 -6.44 -1.11
N ARG A 506 -13.93 -7.68 -0.70
CA ARG A 506 -14.03 -8.11 0.70
C ARG A 506 -13.05 -7.36 1.59
N VAL A 507 -11.82 -7.14 1.13
CA VAL A 507 -10.77 -6.52 1.93
C VAL A 507 -10.96 -5.01 2.05
N VAL A 508 -11.27 -4.33 0.95
CA VAL A 508 -11.40 -2.86 0.94
C VAL A 508 -12.76 -2.42 1.47
N LEU A 509 -13.85 -2.94 0.91
CA LEU A 509 -15.22 -2.52 1.25
C LEU A 509 -15.79 -3.30 2.44
N GLY A 510 -15.47 -4.59 2.52
CA GLY A 510 -15.92 -5.46 3.63
C GLY A 510 -14.99 -5.44 4.85
N HIS A 511 -13.86 -4.73 4.79
CA HIS A 511 -12.84 -4.70 5.84
C HIS A 511 -12.38 -6.09 6.31
N HIS A 512 -12.41 -7.08 5.42
CA HIS A 512 -12.00 -8.44 5.73
C HIS A 512 -10.53 -8.49 6.21
N ARG A 513 -10.28 -9.35 7.20
CA ARG A 513 -8.94 -9.68 7.71
C ARG A 513 -8.77 -11.20 7.68
N PRO A 514 -7.74 -11.71 6.96
CA PRO A 514 -7.51 -13.14 6.86
C PRO A 514 -7.11 -13.74 8.21
N LYS A 515 -7.25 -15.06 8.36
CA LYS A 515 -7.02 -15.75 9.64
C LYS A 515 -5.57 -15.64 10.07
N SER A 516 -4.65 -15.74 9.12
CA SER A 516 -3.22 -15.61 9.38
C SER A 516 -2.80 -14.21 9.87
N PHE A 517 -3.65 -13.19 9.72
CA PHE A 517 -3.37 -11.83 10.22
C PHE A 517 -3.81 -11.62 11.68
N GLN A 518 -4.75 -12.43 12.17
CA GLN A 518 -5.33 -12.33 13.52
C GLN A 518 -4.36 -12.96 14.54
#